data_AF-A0A1H7JZ72-F1
#
_entry.id   AF-A0A1H7JZ72-F1
#
_cell.length_a   1.000
_cell.length_b   1.000
_cell.length_c   1.000
_cell.angle_alpha   90.00
_cell.angle_beta   90.00
_cell.angle_gamma   90.00
#
_symmetry.space_group_name_H-M   'P 1'
#
loop_
_entity.id
_entity.type
_entity.pdbx_description
1 polymer ?
#
loop_
_entity_poly.entity_id
_entity_poly.type
_entity_poly.pdbx_seq_one_letter_code
_entity_poly.pdbx_strand_id
1 'polypeptide(L)'
;MSATFYVSATVGPDGNFANCSYYSDKDGNFPLPGSAFSIPKDSGACVFEETTNSPLALIGATFSNLGGTPVMNSGNFCPANASKAIEFTMPTAYVSTKGVVLLFSNRDVVDNIYPSSDPQITNDAASPPTQGAVATA
;
A
#
# COMPACT_ATOMS: atom_id res chain seq x y z
N MET A 1 9.06 13.43 6.00
CA MET A 1 9.29 11.99 6.23
C MET A 1 8.14 11.26 5.57
N SER A 2 8.25 9.98 5.21
CA SER A 2 7.14 9.16 4.71
C SER A 2 7.38 7.72 5.16
N ALA A 3 6.30 6.97 5.37
CA ALA A 3 6.38 5.54 5.65
C ALA A 3 6.20 4.77 4.34
N THR A 4 7.17 3.94 3.98
CA THR A 4 7.15 3.16 2.73
C THR A 4 6.94 1.68 3.01
N PHE A 5 5.99 1.09 2.29
CA PHE A 5 5.77 -0.34 2.22
C PHE A 5 5.96 -0.81 0.79
N TYR A 6 6.46 -2.02 0.61
CA TYR A 6 6.64 -2.62 -0.71
C TYR A 6 5.58 -3.68 -0.95
N VAL A 7 5.09 -3.78 -2.18
CA VAL A 7 4.01 -4.70 -2.55
C VAL A 7 4.38 -5.53 -3.78
N SER A 8 4.13 -6.84 -3.69
CA SER A 8 4.14 -7.77 -4.81
C SER A 8 2.72 -8.26 -5.04
N ALA A 9 2.29 -8.38 -6.30
CA ALA A 9 0.94 -8.80 -6.64
C ALA A 9 0.92 -9.86 -7.73
N THR A 10 0.07 -10.87 -7.55
CA THR A 10 -0.29 -11.88 -8.56
C THR A 10 -1.78 -11.83 -8.85
N VAL A 11 -2.20 -12.39 -9.99
CA VAL A 11 -3.63 -12.59 -10.25
C VAL A 11 -4.18 -13.60 -9.24
N GLY A 12 -5.30 -13.24 -8.60
CA GLY A 12 -5.98 -14.07 -7.64
C GLY A 12 -6.55 -15.35 -8.27
N PRO A 13 -6.88 -16.37 -7.44
CA PRO A 13 -7.39 -17.65 -7.94
C PRO A 13 -8.69 -17.53 -8.74
N ASP A 14 -9.46 -16.46 -8.52
CA ASP A 14 -10.71 -16.17 -9.19
C ASP A 14 -10.53 -15.34 -10.48
N GLY A 15 -9.31 -14.89 -10.78
CA GLY A 15 -8.98 -14.11 -11.96
C GLY A 15 -9.41 -12.63 -11.92
N ASN A 16 -10.05 -12.17 -10.84
CA ASN A 16 -10.64 -10.83 -10.79
C ASN A 16 -9.87 -9.86 -9.89
N PHE A 17 -9.24 -10.35 -8.83
CA PHE A 17 -8.51 -9.53 -7.86
C PHE A 17 -7.01 -9.75 -7.92
N ALA A 18 -6.25 -8.80 -7.39
CA ALA A 18 -4.84 -8.97 -7.10
C ALA A 18 -4.67 -9.64 -5.73
N ASN A 19 -3.92 -10.73 -5.66
CA ASN A 19 -3.42 -11.28 -4.41
C ASN A 19 -2.12 -10.57 -4.04
N CYS A 20 -2.12 -9.81 -2.94
CA CYS A 20 -1.02 -8.94 -2.55
C CYS A 20 -0.22 -9.51 -1.39
N SER A 21 1.11 -9.44 -1.51
CA SER A 21 2.06 -9.67 -0.43
C SER A 21 2.81 -8.38 -0.15
N TYR A 22 2.98 -8.05 1.14
CA TYR A 22 3.59 -6.79 1.57
C TYR A 22 4.93 -7.04 2.27
N TYR A 23 5.84 -6.08 2.14
CA TYR A 23 7.22 -6.20 2.58
C TYR A 23 7.76 -4.88 3.12
N SER A 24 8.77 -4.95 3.99
CA SER A 24 9.50 -3.77 4.47
C SER A 24 10.71 -3.39 3.60
N ASP A 25 11.04 -4.19 2.59
CA ASP A 25 12.13 -3.97 1.64
C ASP A 25 11.69 -4.17 0.18
N LYS A 26 12.36 -3.45 -0.73
CA LYS A 26 12.06 -3.46 -2.16
C LYS A 26 12.28 -4.82 -2.83
N ASP A 27 13.22 -5.59 -2.30
CA ASP A 27 13.58 -6.89 -2.85
C ASP A 27 12.61 -8.00 -2.41
N GLY A 28 11.75 -7.74 -1.42
CA GLY A 28 10.72 -8.67 -0.96
C GLY A 28 11.24 -9.77 -0.04
N ASN A 29 12.32 -9.52 0.70
CA ASN A 29 12.92 -10.49 1.61
C ASN A 29 12.28 -10.49 3.01
N PHE A 30 11.68 -9.38 3.42
CA PHE A 30 11.14 -9.16 4.75
C PHE A 30 9.63 -8.97 4.69
N PRO A 31 8.85 -10.07 4.68
CA PRO A 31 7.40 -10.00 4.57
C PRO A 31 6.79 -9.34 5.82
N LEU A 32 5.78 -8.52 5.60
CA LEU A 32 4.94 -7.94 6.64
C LEU A 32 3.66 -8.79 6.76
N PRO A 33 3.31 -9.26 7.97
CA PRO A 33 2.12 -10.06 8.15
C PRO A 33 0.87 -9.19 8.01
N GLY A 34 -0.04 -9.62 7.12
CA GLY A 34 -1.36 -9.02 6.96
C GLY A 34 -1.38 -7.75 6.10
N SER A 35 -2.49 -7.03 6.22
CA SER A 35 -2.88 -5.90 5.37
C SER A 35 -3.23 -4.63 6.16
N ALA A 36 -3.13 -4.69 7.49
CA ALA A 36 -3.35 -3.56 8.37
C ALA A 36 -1.98 -3.01 8.79
N PHE A 37 -1.68 -1.78 8.37
CA PHE A 37 -0.42 -1.13 8.65
C PHE A 37 -0.62 0.06 9.58
N SER A 38 0.28 0.20 10.55
CA SER A 38 0.37 1.39 11.39
C SER A 38 1.61 2.19 11.02
N ILE A 39 1.41 3.48 10.77
CA ILE A 39 2.49 4.44 10.50
C ILE A 39 2.53 5.51 11.60
N PRO A 40 3.66 6.19 11.78
CA PRO A 40 3.74 7.33 12.69
C PRO A 40 2.80 8.45 12.30
N LYS A 41 2.21 9.09 13.31
CA LYS A 41 1.34 10.25 13.10
C LYS A 41 2.07 11.44 12.44
N ASP A 42 3.37 11.59 12.66
CA ASP A 42 4.20 12.65 12.06
C ASP A 42 4.77 12.29 10.68
N SER A 43 4.48 11.09 10.15
CA SER A 43 4.94 10.69 8.81
C SER A 43 4.31 11.54 7.72
N GLY A 44 3.08 12.06 7.89
CA GLY A 44 2.43 12.94 6.91
C GLY A 44 2.02 12.29 5.57
N ALA A 45 2.64 11.16 5.20
CA ALA A 45 2.30 10.39 4.01
C ALA A 45 2.63 8.90 4.19
N CYS A 46 1.90 8.06 3.45
CA CYS A 46 2.17 6.64 3.26
C CYS A 46 2.49 6.40 1.79
N VAL A 47 3.50 5.57 1.54
CA VAL A 47 3.94 5.15 0.22
C VAL A 47 3.76 3.64 0.08
N PHE A 48 3.14 3.21 -1.00
CA PHE A 48 3.26 1.83 -1.47
C PHE A 48 4.06 1.81 -2.75
N GLU A 49 5.11 1.00 -2.79
CA GLU A 49 5.98 0.85 -3.95
C GLU A 49 6.02 -0.60 -4.41
N GLU A 50 6.04 -0.82 -5.71
CA GLU A 50 6.19 -2.15 -6.28
C GLU A 50 7.55 -2.76 -5.91
N THR A 51 7.55 -4.06 -5.52
CA THR A 51 8.79 -4.81 -5.35
C THR A 51 9.49 -5.05 -6.69
N THR A 52 10.80 -5.26 -6.66
CA THR A 52 11.64 -5.42 -7.86
C THR A 52 11.11 -6.48 -8.85
N ASN A 53 10.48 -7.55 -8.36
CA ASN A 53 10.03 -8.68 -9.17
C ASN A 53 8.52 -8.97 -9.05
N SER A 54 7.70 -7.95 -8.78
CA SER A 54 6.23 -8.14 -8.70
C SER A 54 5.69 -8.74 -10.02
N PRO A 55 4.84 -9.77 -10.03
CA PRO A 55 4.29 -10.29 -11.28
C PRO A 55 3.35 -9.32 -12.00
N LEU A 56 2.60 -8.51 -11.25
CA LEU A 56 1.75 -7.44 -11.78
C LEU A 56 2.40 -6.06 -11.57
N ALA A 57 2.05 -5.11 -12.43
CA ALA A 57 2.49 -3.72 -12.36
C ALA A 57 1.54 -2.88 -11.50
N LEU A 58 2.07 -2.11 -10.54
CA LEU A 58 1.28 -1.13 -9.79
C LEU A 58 0.99 0.09 -10.67
N ILE A 59 -0.28 0.42 -10.87
CA ILE A 59 -0.72 1.52 -11.75
C ILE A 59 -1.38 2.68 -10.99
N GLY A 60 -1.83 2.44 -9.75
CA GLY A 60 -2.39 3.48 -8.90
C GLY A 60 -3.11 2.91 -7.69
N ALA A 61 -3.87 3.76 -7.01
CA ALA A 61 -4.75 3.38 -5.93
C ALA A 61 -5.94 4.32 -5.81
N THR A 62 -6.98 3.81 -5.16
CA THR A 62 -8.04 4.62 -4.57
C THR A 62 -8.00 4.47 -3.05
N PHE A 63 -8.41 5.48 -2.31
CA PHE A 63 -8.42 5.42 -0.85
C PHE A 63 -9.58 6.21 -0.27
N SER A 64 -10.02 5.85 0.93
CA SER A 64 -11.04 6.60 1.66
C SER A 64 -10.81 6.48 3.16
N ASN A 65 -11.21 7.50 3.92
CA ASN A 65 -11.22 7.37 5.37
C ASN A 65 -12.31 6.35 5.77
N LEU A 66 -11.94 5.36 6.57
CA LEU A 66 -12.91 4.42 7.12
C LEU A 66 -13.87 5.15 8.06
N GLY A 67 -15.16 4.80 7.97
CA GLY A 67 -16.25 5.48 8.69
C GLY A 67 -16.78 6.74 7.99
N GLY A 68 -16.18 7.17 6.87
CA GLY A 68 -16.73 8.21 6.00
C GLY A 68 -17.61 7.63 4.88
N THR A 69 -18.47 8.48 4.28
CA THR A 69 -19.25 8.09 3.10
C THR A 69 -18.30 7.79 1.93
N PRO A 70 -18.35 6.59 1.31
CA PRO A 70 -17.50 6.26 0.18
C PRO A 70 -17.94 7.06 -1.04
N VAL A 71 -17.12 8.03 -1.46
CA VAL A 71 -17.34 8.80 -2.69
C VAL A 71 -16.02 8.86 -3.44
N MET A 72 -15.98 8.34 -4.66
CA MET A 72 -14.82 8.50 -5.53
C MET A 72 -14.77 9.93 -6.08
N ASN A 73 -13.65 10.61 -5.90
CA ASN A 73 -13.39 11.95 -6.41
C ASN A 73 -11.90 12.12 -6.72
N SER A 74 -11.52 13.22 -7.37
CA SER A 74 -10.11 13.45 -7.75
C SER A 74 -9.15 13.52 -6.56
N GLY A 75 -9.63 13.77 -5.34
CA GLY A 75 -8.83 13.80 -4.12
C GLY A 75 -8.59 12.43 -3.48
N ASN A 76 -9.17 11.36 -4.02
CA ASN A 76 -9.09 10.03 -3.42
C ASN A 76 -8.65 8.93 -4.39
N PHE A 77 -8.07 9.34 -5.52
CA PHE A 77 -7.35 8.54 -6.49
C PHE A 77 -5.92 9.04 -6.58
N CYS A 78 -4.94 8.14 -6.60
CA CYS A 78 -3.52 8.46 -6.78
C CYS A 78 -2.91 7.52 -7.84
N PRO A 79 -2.48 8.04 -9.00
CA PRO A 79 -1.78 7.24 -9.99
C PRO A 79 -0.37 6.88 -9.51
N ALA A 80 0.15 5.72 -9.92
CA ALA A 80 1.54 5.37 -9.64
C ALA A 80 2.49 6.28 -10.43
N ASN A 81 3.58 6.68 -9.79
CA ASN A 81 4.61 7.50 -10.40
C ASN A 81 5.55 6.66 -11.30
N ALA A 82 6.57 7.31 -11.88
CA ALA A 82 7.54 6.65 -12.75
C ALA A 82 8.31 5.49 -12.07
N SER A 83 8.44 5.53 -10.75
CA SER A 83 9.09 4.51 -9.92
C SER A 83 8.14 3.39 -9.48
N LYS A 84 6.90 3.35 -10.00
CA LYS A 84 5.85 2.40 -9.57
C LYS A 84 5.52 2.53 -8.09
N ALA A 85 5.51 3.77 -7.59
CA ALA A 85 5.09 4.10 -6.24
C ALA A 85 3.85 4.98 -6.24
N ILE A 86 2.97 4.75 -5.28
CA ILE A 86 1.85 5.63 -4.94
C ILE A 86 2.15 6.31 -3.63
N GLU A 87 1.80 7.59 -3.51
CA GLU A 87 1.92 8.34 -2.27
C GLU A 87 0.59 9.01 -1.97
N PHE A 88 0.09 8.86 -0.74
CA PHE A 88 -1.08 9.60 -0.29
C PHE A 88 -0.86 10.18 1.10
N THR A 89 -1.40 11.37 1.29
CA THR A 89 -1.26 12.15 2.52
C THR A 89 -2.05 11.52 3.66
N MET A 90 -1.40 11.43 4.82
CA MET A 90 -2.01 11.04 6.09
C MET A 90 -2.02 12.26 7.03
N PRO A 91 -3.12 12.53 7.74
CA PRO A 91 -3.21 13.70 8.61
C PRO A 91 -2.19 13.59 9.75
N THR A 92 -1.58 14.71 10.14
CA THR A 92 -0.63 14.74 11.28
C THR A 92 -1.27 15.29 12.57
N ALA A 93 -2.44 15.91 12.46
CA ALA A 93 -3.13 16.51 13.60
C ALA A 93 -4.00 15.51 14.39
N TYR A 94 -4.56 14.49 13.73
CA TYR A 94 -5.47 13.50 14.31
C TYR A 94 -5.20 12.09 13.79
N VAL A 95 -5.69 11.08 14.51
CA VAL A 95 -5.62 9.68 14.08
C VAL A 95 -6.76 9.42 13.09
N SER A 96 -6.44 8.72 12.00
CA SER A 96 -7.29 8.40 10.88
C SER A 96 -6.89 7.05 10.31
N THR A 97 -7.87 6.20 10.04
CA THR A 97 -7.66 4.97 9.26
C THR A 97 -8.16 5.18 7.84
N LYS A 98 -7.33 4.84 6.86
CA LYS A 98 -7.71 4.81 5.44
C LYS A 98 -7.83 3.37 4.97
N GLY A 99 -8.96 3.05 4.33
CA GLY A 99 -9.04 1.90 3.44
C GLY A 99 -8.41 2.29 2.12
N VAL A 100 -7.52 1.45 1.60
CA VAL A 100 -6.77 1.68 0.37
C VAL A 100 -7.05 0.49 -0.54
N VAL A 101 -7.27 0.76 -1.82
CA VAL A 101 -7.38 -0.27 -2.87
C VAL A 101 -6.30 0.05 -3.89
N LEU A 102 -5.28 -0.81 -3.93
CA LEU A 102 -4.23 -0.77 -4.93
C LEU A 102 -4.76 -1.32 -6.25
N LEU A 103 -4.35 -0.73 -7.36
CA LEU A 103 -4.75 -1.11 -8.70
C LEU A 103 -3.52 -1.66 -9.43
N PHE A 104 -3.64 -2.88 -9.94
CA PHE A 104 -2.59 -3.55 -10.68
C PHE A 104 -3.01 -3.86 -12.11
N SER A 105 -2.05 -4.00 -13.02
CA SER A 105 -2.27 -4.50 -14.38
C SER A 105 -1.25 -5.58 -14.73
N ASN A 106 -1.49 -6.30 -15.83
CA ASN A 106 -0.42 -7.08 -16.45
C ASN A 106 0.74 -6.16 -16.83
N ARG A 107 1.97 -6.69 -16.79
CA ARG A 107 3.16 -5.96 -17.21
C ARG A 107 3.10 -5.75 -18.72
N ASP A 108 3.53 -4.57 -19.17
CA ASP A 108 3.70 -4.16 -20.56
C ASP A 108 2.42 -4.06 -21.41
N VAL A 109 1.31 -4.66 -20.98
CA VAL A 109 0.00 -4.57 -21.61
C VAL A 109 -1.07 -4.39 -20.53
N VAL A 110 -1.87 -3.32 -20.64
CA VAL A 110 -3.04 -3.12 -19.78
C VAL A 110 -4.26 -3.72 -20.46
N ASP A 111 -4.39 -5.03 -20.35
CA ASP A 111 -5.54 -5.81 -20.82
C ASP A 111 -6.62 -5.97 -19.73
N ASN A 112 -6.22 -5.97 -18.45
CA ASN A 112 -7.11 -6.01 -17.30
C ASN A 112 -6.58 -5.18 -16.12
N ILE A 113 -7.48 -4.78 -15.23
CA ILE A 113 -7.16 -4.11 -13.95
C ILE A 113 -7.57 -5.03 -12.80
N TYR A 114 -6.60 -5.37 -11.95
CA TYR A 114 -6.76 -6.23 -10.79
C TYR A 114 -6.72 -5.37 -9.51
N PRO A 115 -7.87 -5.04 -8.90
CA PRO A 115 -7.87 -4.34 -7.62
C PRO A 115 -7.41 -5.27 -6.48
N SER A 116 -6.68 -4.73 -5.51
CA SER A 116 -6.37 -5.43 -4.25
C SER A 116 -7.61 -5.46 -3.35
N SER A 117 -7.78 -6.52 -2.57
CA SER A 117 -8.83 -6.57 -1.55
C SER A 117 -8.49 -5.76 -0.28
N ASP A 118 -7.21 -5.65 0.10
CA ASP A 118 -6.86 -5.37 1.51
C ASP A 118 -5.55 -4.58 1.70
N PRO A 119 -5.54 -3.25 1.55
CA PRO A 119 -4.80 -2.52 2.60
C PRO A 119 -5.64 -1.55 3.45
N GLN A 120 -5.41 -1.58 4.76
CA GLN A 120 -5.85 -0.56 5.72
C GLN A 120 -4.65 0.11 6.36
N ILE A 121 -4.61 1.44 6.38
CA ILE A 121 -3.53 2.23 6.99
C ILE A 121 -4.07 3.06 8.14
N THR A 122 -3.49 2.92 9.32
CA THR A 122 -3.75 3.79 10.47
C THR A 122 -2.50 4.58 10.83
N ASN A 123 -2.64 5.86 11.20
CA ASN A 123 -1.53 6.70 11.67
C ASN A 123 -1.52 6.83 13.21
N ASP A 124 -1.42 5.70 13.91
CA ASP A 124 -1.50 5.60 15.37
C ASP A 124 -0.21 5.10 16.06
N ALA A 125 0.80 4.70 15.30
CA ALA A 125 2.05 4.20 15.87
C ALA A 125 2.91 5.32 16.47
N ALA A 126 3.64 4.99 17.54
CA ALA A 126 4.75 5.80 18.03
C ALA A 126 6.03 5.39 17.26
N SER A 127 6.36 6.13 16.18
CA SER A 127 7.46 5.83 15.23
C SER A 127 7.32 4.50 14.47
N PRO A 128 7.84 4.38 13.22
CA PRO A 128 7.72 3.14 12.46
C PRO A 128 8.59 2.09 13.16
N PRO A 129 8.25 0.80 13.09
CA PRO A 129 9.18 -0.24 13.53
C PRO A 129 10.49 -0.04 12.78
N THR A 130 11.54 0.35 13.50
CA THR A 130 12.90 0.41 12.98
C THR A 130 13.29 -0.98 12.49
N GLN A 131 13.81 -1.09 11.26
CA GLN A 131 14.43 -2.32 10.75
C GLN A 131 15.44 -2.84 11.79
N GLY A 132 15.27 -4.09 12.19
CA GLY A 132 16.25 -4.81 13.02
C GLY A 132 15.95 -4.79 14.52
N ALA A 133 15.10 -5.72 14.97
CA ALA A 133 15.29 -6.38 16.24
C ALA A 133 15.09 -7.89 16.02
N VAL A 134 16.16 -8.55 15.58
CA VAL A 134 16.28 -10.00 15.75
C VAL A 134 16.32 -10.22 17.26
N ALA A 135 15.25 -10.79 17.80
CA ALA A 135 15.26 -11.27 19.18
C ALA A 135 16.21 -12.48 19.23
N THR A 136 17.45 -12.24 19.65
CA THR A 136 18.32 -13.32 20.12
C THR A 136 17.77 -13.79 21.46
N ALA A 137 17.30 -15.04 21.48
CA ALA A 137 17.02 -15.81 22.68
C ALA A 137 18.29 -16.07 23.49
#